data_AF-A0A1M5XDG8-F1
#
_entry.id   AF-A0A1M5XDG8-F1
#
_cell.length_a   1.000
_cell.length_b   1.000
_cell.length_c   1.000
_cell.angle_alpha   90.00
_cell.angle_beta   90.00
_cell.angle_gamma   90.00
#
_symmetry.space_group_name_H-M   'P 1'
#
loop_
_entity.id
_entity.type
_entity.pdbx_description
1 polymer ?
#
loop_
_entity_poly.entity_id
_entity_poly.type
_entity_poly.pdbx_seq_one_letter_code
_entity_poly.pdbx_strand_id
1 'polypeptide(L)'
;MTVDSILKTVEKEAISTFSLLDGWFDEEQAVLNYRPQAEAWNAHEILVHAMLTCTNLMEEVEKGSACALECTDENEAFDWNQYTLLPKEVTEARDLPYYYAAPLPDAKVEDVFPIDNVRVSLRAQLLKCLEQLDKLQNGEGVRYKIFHGDFGIGDLDLYQNLYFLTQYGKWQLDQLRHNKREYLSLNA
;
A
#
# COMPACT_ATOMS: atom_id res chain seq x y z
N MET A 1 22.81 1.07 -2.91
CA MET A 1 22.02 -0.19 -2.99
C MET A 1 22.24 -0.83 -4.36
N THR A 2 21.73 -2.04 -4.63
CA THR A 2 21.70 -2.61 -5.99
C THR A 2 20.25 -2.85 -6.41
N VAL A 3 19.96 -2.91 -7.72
CA VAL A 3 18.63 -3.25 -8.24
C VAL A 3 18.13 -4.56 -7.61
N ASP A 4 18.94 -5.62 -7.65
CA ASP A 4 18.60 -6.92 -7.04
C ASP A 4 18.24 -6.81 -5.55
N SER A 5 18.99 -6.00 -4.77
CA SER A 5 18.66 -5.78 -3.36
C SER A 5 17.34 -5.04 -3.16
N ILE A 6 17.00 -4.11 -4.07
CA ILE A 6 15.74 -3.37 -4.05
C ILE A 6 14.59 -4.33 -4.35
N LEU A 7 14.67 -5.07 -5.47
CA LEU A 7 13.64 -6.02 -5.89
C LEU A 7 13.32 -7.03 -4.78
N LYS A 8 14.35 -7.66 -4.20
CA LYS A 8 14.18 -8.62 -3.08
C LYS A 8 13.56 -7.99 -1.84
N THR A 9 13.93 -6.75 -1.54
CA THR A 9 13.36 -6.02 -0.38
C THR A 9 11.88 -5.75 -0.62
N VAL A 10 11.53 -5.20 -1.79
CA VAL A 10 10.14 -4.86 -2.11
C VAL A 10 9.29 -6.13 -2.21
N GLU A 11 9.76 -7.18 -2.89
CA GLU A 11 9.07 -8.47 -3.00
C GLU A 11 8.75 -9.05 -1.61
N LYS A 12 9.77 -9.16 -0.75
CA LYS A 12 9.61 -9.69 0.61
C LYS A 12 8.59 -8.89 1.41
N GLU A 13 8.71 -7.57 1.38
CA GLU A 13 7.84 -6.68 2.16
C GLU A 13 6.41 -6.64 1.60
N ALA A 14 6.24 -6.76 0.28
CA ALA A 14 4.93 -6.89 -0.36
C ALA A 14 4.25 -8.20 0.03
N ILE A 15 4.93 -9.34 -0.14
CA ILE A 15 4.38 -10.66 0.24
C ILE A 15 3.99 -10.65 1.72
N SER A 16 4.89 -10.18 2.60
CA SER A 16 4.61 -10.13 4.03
C SER A 16 3.41 -9.23 4.36
N THR A 17 3.36 -8.02 3.81
CA THR A 17 2.31 -7.05 4.14
C THR A 17 0.95 -7.49 3.63
N PHE A 18 0.86 -7.92 2.36
CA PHE A 18 -0.40 -8.38 1.78
C PHE A 18 -0.88 -9.70 2.39
N SER A 19 0.02 -10.60 2.79
CA SER A 19 -0.37 -11.82 3.53
C SER A 19 -0.95 -11.49 4.91
N LEU A 20 -0.37 -10.50 5.60
CA LEU A 20 -0.91 -10.03 6.88
C LEU A 20 -2.28 -9.37 6.71
N LEU A 21 -2.47 -8.55 5.67
CA LEU A 21 -3.77 -7.97 5.34
C LEU A 21 -4.80 -9.06 4.99
N ASP A 22 -4.40 -10.08 4.21
CA ASP A 22 -5.26 -11.23 3.89
C ASP A 22 -5.66 -12.03 5.13
N GLY A 23 -4.76 -12.17 6.11
CA GLY A 23 -5.04 -12.88 7.35
C GLY A 23 -6.08 -12.18 8.24
N TRP A 24 -6.25 -10.86 8.11
CA TRP A 24 -7.27 -10.14 8.87
C TRP A 24 -8.70 -10.57 8.51
N PHE A 25 -8.92 -11.09 7.31
CA PHE A 25 -10.23 -11.60 6.90
C PHE A 25 -10.65 -12.88 7.64
N ASP A 26 -9.70 -13.55 8.32
CA ASP A 26 -9.95 -14.77 9.09
C ASP A 26 -10.18 -14.48 10.59
N GLU A 27 -10.21 -13.20 10.99
CA GLU A 27 -10.53 -12.77 12.36
C GLU A 27 -12.02 -12.93 12.70
N GLU A 28 -12.34 -12.96 14.00
CA GLU A 28 -13.73 -13.08 14.45
C GLU A 28 -14.59 -11.90 13.99
N GLN A 29 -15.84 -12.18 13.58
CA GLN A 29 -16.76 -11.15 13.09
C GLN A 29 -16.99 -10.02 14.11
N ALA A 30 -16.93 -10.31 15.41
CA ALA A 30 -17.06 -9.32 16.47
C ALA A 30 -15.87 -8.34 16.48
N VAL A 31 -14.66 -8.81 16.18
CA VAL A 31 -13.45 -7.97 16.02
C VAL A 31 -13.56 -7.14 14.74
N LEU A 32 -14.03 -7.76 13.63
CA LEU A 32 -14.16 -7.07 12.35
C LEU A 32 -15.18 -5.93 12.38
N ASN A 33 -16.30 -6.16 13.07
CA ASN A 33 -17.41 -5.20 13.18
C ASN A 33 -17.23 -4.21 14.34
N TYR A 34 -16.21 -4.39 15.18
CA TYR A 34 -15.96 -3.48 16.28
C TYR A 34 -15.62 -2.08 15.73
N ARG A 35 -16.39 -1.08 16.18
CA ARG A 35 -16.14 0.32 15.90
C ARG A 35 -15.52 0.97 17.15
N PRO A 36 -14.27 1.47 17.07
CA PRO A 36 -13.64 2.21 18.16
C PRO A 36 -14.42 3.49 18.51
N GLN A 37 -14.12 4.09 19.66
CA GLN A 37 -14.75 5.37 20.05
C GLN A 37 -14.44 6.50 19.03
N ALA A 38 -15.26 7.55 19.01
CA ALA A 38 -15.09 8.76 18.18
C ALA A 38 -15.17 8.57 16.65
N GLU A 39 -16.14 7.79 16.15
CA GLU A 39 -16.42 7.64 14.71
C GLU A 39 -15.26 7.03 13.88
N ALA A 40 -14.27 6.42 14.54
CA ALA A 40 -13.19 5.71 13.88
C ALA A 40 -13.69 4.53 13.03
N TRP A 41 -12.89 4.12 12.05
CA TRP A 41 -13.24 3.05 11.13
C TRP A 41 -13.20 1.67 11.80
N ASN A 42 -14.15 0.82 11.44
CA ASN A 42 -14.08 -0.61 11.76
C ASN A 42 -13.04 -1.31 10.85
N ALA A 43 -12.78 -2.61 11.10
CA ALA A 43 -11.76 -3.32 10.34
C ALA A 43 -12.11 -3.47 8.85
N HIS A 44 -13.39 -3.65 8.52
CA HIS A 44 -13.84 -3.77 7.14
C HIS A 44 -13.60 -2.46 6.38
N GLU A 45 -13.99 -1.32 6.96
CA GLU A 45 -13.74 0.01 6.40
C GLU A 45 -12.25 0.27 6.16
N ILE A 46 -11.38 -0.12 7.10
CA ILE A 46 -9.92 -0.03 6.94
C ILE A 46 -9.44 -0.90 5.77
N LEU A 47 -9.90 -2.14 5.67
CA LEU A 47 -9.49 -3.07 4.60
C LEU A 47 -9.98 -2.62 3.22
N VAL A 48 -11.18 -2.04 3.13
CA VAL A 48 -11.73 -1.45 1.89
C VAL A 48 -10.90 -0.25 1.48
N HIS A 49 -10.59 0.64 2.42
CA HIS A 49 -9.75 1.80 2.15
C HIS A 49 -8.34 1.40 1.70
N ALA A 50 -7.77 0.37 2.35
CA ALA A 50 -6.50 -0.22 1.97
C ALA A 50 -6.54 -0.72 0.52
N MET A 51 -7.56 -1.51 0.17
CA MET A 51 -7.77 -2.02 -1.18
C MET A 51 -7.90 -0.89 -2.20
N LEU A 52 -8.76 0.11 -1.96
CA LEU A 52 -9.00 1.20 -2.93
C LEU A 52 -7.74 2.03 -3.17
N THR A 53 -7.01 2.37 -2.11
CA THR A 53 -5.76 3.14 -2.22
C THR A 53 -4.70 2.33 -2.98
N CYS A 54 -4.53 1.04 -2.65
CA CYS A 54 -3.62 0.17 -3.35
C CYS A 54 -3.99 -0.01 -4.84
N THR A 55 -5.28 -0.06 -5.18
CA THR A 55 -5.73 -0.09 -6.58
C THR A 55 -5.24 1.16 -7.31
N ASN A 56 -5.55 2.35 -6.79
CA ASN A 56 -5.20 3.61 -7.45
C ASN A 56 -3.67 3.76 -7.63
N LEU A 57 -2.91 3.45 -6.58
CA LEU A 57 -1.44 3.49 -6.64
C LEU A 57 -0.88 2.48 -7.66
N MET A 58 -1.45 1.27 -7.73
CA MET A 58 -1.02 0.26 -8.69
C MET A 58 -1.32 0.66 -10.13
N GLU A 59 -2.46 1.32 -10.39
CA GLU A 59 -2.79 1.84 -11.72
C GLU A 59 -1.76 2.87 -12.21
N GLU A 60 -1.31 3.76 -11.33
CA GLU A 60 -0.26 4.73 -11.67
C GLU A 60 1.09 4.06 -11.90
N VAL A 61 1.44 3.05 -11.09
CA VAL A 61 2.66 2.25 -11.30
C VAL A 61 2.61 1.48 -12.62
N GLU A 62 1.47 0.89 -12.99
CA GLU A 62 1.31 0.17 -14.26
C GLU A 62 1.54 1.10 -15.46
N LYS A 63 0.94 2.29 -15.44
CA LYS A 63 1.16 3.32 -16.49
C LYS A 63 2.62 3.77 -16.52
N GLY A 64 3.19 4.10 -15.37
CA GLY A 64 4.57 4.54 -15.28
C GLY A 64 5.58 3.48 -15.72
N SER A 65 5.31 2.20 -15.44
CA SER A 65 6.15 1.07 -15.86
C SER A 65 6.15 0.92 -17.37
N ALA A 66 5.00 1.07 -18.04
CA ALA A 66 4.94 1.08 -19.50
C ALA A 66 5.82 2.21 -20.08
N CYS A 67 5.70 3.44 -19.54
CA CYS A 67 6.54 4.57 -19.96
C CYS A 67 8.03 4.34 -19.70
N ALA A 68 8.39 3.77 -18.56
CA ALA A 68 9.78 3.50 -18.19
C ALA A 68 10.46 2.48 -19.11
N LEU A 69 9.71 1.46 -19.55
CA LEU A 69 10.17 0.42 -20.47
C LEU A 69 10.34 0.93 -21.90
N GLU A 70 9.50 1.88 -22.34
CA GLU A 70 9.62 2.52 -23.66
C GLU A 70 10.75 3.55 -23.73
N CYS A 71 11.30 3.98 -22.60
CA CYS A 71 12.37 4.96 -22.54
C CYS A 71 13.68 4.38 -23.10
N THR A 72 14.11 4.89 -24.26
CA THR A 72 15.31 4.46 -25.00
C THR A 72 16.57 5.19 -24.60
N ASP A 73 16.51 6.14 -23.65
CA ASP A 73 17.69 6.87 -23.21
C ASP A 73 18.70 5.87 -22.63
N GLU A 74 19.85 5.76 -23.31
CA GLU A 74 20.97 4.96 -22.83
C GLU A 74 21.38 5.48 -21.46
N ASN A 75 21.44 4.57 -20.49
CA ASN A 75 21.78 4.86 -19.10
C ASN A 75 22.97 5.84 -19.01
N GLU A 76 22.70 7.12 -18.73
CA GLU A 76 23.60 7.82 -17.81
C GLU A 76 23.68 6.91 -16.59
N ALA A 77 24.90 6.48 -16.25
CA ALA A 77 25.11 5.49 -15.20
C ALA A 77 24.46 5.97 -13.90
N PHE A 78 23.25 5.47 -13.63
CA PHE A 78 22.49 5.87 -12.45
C PHE A 78 23.31 5.53 -11.22
N ASP A 79 23.56 6.52 -10.36
CA ASP A 79 24.36 6.31 -9.17
C ASP A 79 23.54 5.64 -8.07
N TRP A 80 23.52 4.31 -8.11
CA TRP A 80 22.86 3.48 -7.12
C TRP A 80 23.42 3.64 -5.69
N ASN A 81 24.59 4.28 -5.51
CA ASN A 81 25.13 4.53 -4.17
C ASN A 81 24.38 5.64 -3.43
N GLN A 82 23.76 6.57 -4.17
CA GLN A 82 22.94 7.65 -3.60
C GLN A 82 21.45 7.29 -3.53
N TYR A 83 21.09 6.14 -4.09
CA TYR A 83 19.71 5.69 -4.12
C TYR A 83 19.16 5.34 -2.74
N THR A 84 17.98 5.88 -2.43
CA THR A 84 17.25 5.59 -1.20
C THR A 84 15.87 5.04 -1.55
N LEU A 85 15.61 3.78 -1.18
CA LEU A 85 14.34 3.11 -1.46
C LEU A 85 13.17 3.67 -0.64
N LEU A 86 13.44 4.17 0.57
CA LEU A 86 12.46 4.78 1.45
C LEU A 86 12.84 6.24 1.73
N PRO A 87 12.36 7.19 0.91
CA PRO A 87 12.54 8.61 1.19
C PRO A 87 11.97 8.97 2.56
N LYS A 88 12.59 9.95 3.23
CA LYS A 88 12.15 10.40 4.56
C LYS A 88 10.72 10.95 4.52
N GLU A 89 10.32 11.51 3.40
CA GLU A 89 9.00 12.09 3.17
C GLU A 89 7.92 11.02 3.28
N VAL A 90 8.21 9.78 2.85
CA VAL A 90 7.31 8.63 3.05
C VAL A 90 7.18 8.29 4.52
N THR A 91 8.28 8.34 5.29
CA THR A 91 8.22 8.09 6.73
C THR A 91 7.50 9.19 7.50
N GLU A 92 7.65 10.45 7.07
CA GLU A 92 7.00 11.62 7.65
C GLU A 92 5.50 11.68 7.29
N ALA A 93 5.12 11.20 6.10
CA ALA A 93 3.73 11.13 5.65
C ALA A 93 2.86 10.22 6.53
N ARG A 94 3.44 9.26 7.24
CA ARG A 94 2.72 8.42 8.21
C ARG A 94 2.03 9.25 9.30
N ASP A 95 2.70 10.33 9.74
CA ASP A 95 2.26 11.14 10.86
C ASP A 95 1.31 12.27 10.44
N LEU A 96 1.09 12.43 9.13
CA LEU A 96 0.09 13.35 8.61
C LEU A 96 -1.31 12.75 8.83
N PRO A 97 -2.24 13.52 9.44
CA PRO A 97 -3.62 13.08 9.59
C PRO A 97 -4.34 13.12 8.24
N TYR A 98 -4.22 12.06 7.44
CA TYR A 98 -5.02 11.77 6.23
C TYR A 98 -5.12 10.24 6.10
N TYR A 99 -6.26 9.55 6.08
CA TYR A 99 -7.68 9.87 6.25
C TYR A 99 -8.14 9.28 7.59
N TYR A 100 -8.48 10.12 8.58
CA TYR A 100 -9.59 9.76 9.46
C TYR A 100 -10.85 10.27 8.76
N ALA A 101 -11.67 9.35 8.28
CA ALA A 101 -13.10 9.53 8.04
C ALA A 101 -13.55 10.79 7.27
N ALA A 102 -13.74 10.65 5.96
CA ALA A 102 -15.10 10.90 5.48
C ALA A 102 -15.78 9.54 5.40
N PRO A 103 -16.88 9.29 6.14
CA PRO A 103 -17.72 8.13 5.88
C PRO A 103 -18.07 8.10 4.40
N LEU A 104 -18.07 6.90 3.80
CA LEU A 104 -18.69 6.74 2.48
C LEU A 104 -20.16 7.22 2.61
N PRO A 105 -20.69 7.99 1.64
CA PRO A 105 -21.99 8.65 1.76
C PRO A 105 -23.11 7.63 1.92
N ASP A 106 -23.88 7.71 3.02
CA ASP A 106 -25.12 7.00 3.46
C ASP A 106 -25.28 5.48 3.20
N ALA A 107 -24.62 4.90 2.20
CA ALA A 107 -24.52 3.48 1.93
C ALA A 107 -23.53 2.86 2.90
N LYS A 108 -23.92 1.74 3.51
CA LYS A 108 -23.03 0.93 4.31
C LYS A 108 -21.92 0.38 3.41
N VAL A 109 -20.67 0.51 3.84
CA VAL A 109 -19.49 0.08 3.07
C VAL A 109 -19.60 -1.38 2.69
N GLU A 110 -20.19 -2.19 3.56
CA GLU A 110 -20.39 -3.62 3.39
C GLU A 110 -21.35 -3.96 2.24
N ASP A 111 -22.32 -3.09 1.96
CA ASP A 111 -23.28 -3.26 0.87
C ASP A 111 -22.63 -2.97 -0.50
N VAL A 112 -21.63 -2.07 -0.53
CA VAL A 112 -20.91 -1.66 -1.75
C VAL A 112 -19.69 -2.53 -2.00
N PHE A 113 -18.99 -2.92 -0.94
CA PHE A 113 -17.74 -3.68 -0.98
C PHE A 113 -17.85 -4.92 -0.08
N PRO A 114 -18.48 -6.00 -0.56
CA PRO A 114 -18.50 -7.27 0.15
C PRO A 114 -17.09 -7.74 0.49
N ILE A 115 -16.93 -8.28 1.69
CA ILE A 115 -15.61 -8.58 2.26
C ILE A 115 -14.78 -9.56 1.38
N ASP A 116 -15.45 -10.54 0.76
CA ASP A 116 -14.82 -11.49 -0.16
C ASP A 116 -14.23 -10.80 -1.40
N ASN A 117 -14.91 -9.78 -1.92
CA ASN A 117 -14.42 -9.01 -3.07
C ASN A 117 -13.19 -8.18 -2.69
N VAL A 118 -13.15 -7.66 -1.46
CA VAL A 118 -11.99 -6.93 -0.94
C VAL A 118 -10.78 -7.86 -0.81
N ARG A 119 -10.98 -9.06 -0.24
CA ARG A 119 -9.93 -10.06 -0.09
C ARG A 119 -9.35 -10.50 -1.44
N VAL A 120 -10.21 -10.81 -2.40
CA VAL A 120 -9.80 -11.18 -3.77
C VAL A 120 -9.00 -10.04 -4.43
N SER A 121 -9.43 -8.79 -4.25
CA SER A 121 -8.76 -7.63 -4.84
C SER A 121 -7.36 -7.41 -4.24
N LEU A 122 -7.20 -7.53 -2.92
CA LEU A 122 -5.88 -7.43 -2.27
C LEU A 122 -4.92 -8.52 -2.76
N ARG A 123 -5.40 -9.75 -2.95
CA ARG A 123 -4.59 -10.84 -3.53
C ARG A 123 -4.16 -10.53 -4.96
N ALA A 124 -5.07 -10.01 -5.79
CA ALA A 124 -4.76 -9.60 -7.15
C ALA A 124 -3.74 -8.45 -7.20
N GLN A 125 -3.83 -7.49 -6.28
CA GLN A 125 -2.87 -6.39 -6.15
C GLN A 125 -1.46 -6.87 -5.77
N LEU A 126 -1.34 -7.88 -4.90
CA LEU A 126 -0.04 -8.50 -4.63
C LEU A 126 0.57 -9.09 -5.91
N LEU A 127 -0.21 -9.87 -6.67
CA LEU A 127 0.28 -10.46 -7.92
C LEU A 127 0.73 -9.38 -8.91
N LYS A 128 -0.07 -8.32 -9.08
CA LYS A 128 0.32 -7.17 -9.90
C LYS A 128 1.61 -6.51 -9.43
N CYS A 129 1.79 -6.31 -8.14
CA CYS A 129 3.02 -5.77 -7.57
C CYS A 129 4.25 -6.61 -7.97
N LEU A 130 4.14 -7.94 -7.83
CA LEU A 130 5.22 -8.88 -8.20
C LEU A 130 5.49 -8.87 -9.71
N GLU A 131 4.46 -8.80 -10.53
CA GLU A 131 4.59 -8.67 -11.99
C GLU A 131 5.32 -7.39 -12.40
N GLN A 132 5.06 -6.25 -11.72
CA GLN A 132 5.77 -5.01 -12.02
C GLN A 132 7.25 -5.07 -11.61
N LEU A 133 7.57 -5.73 -10.49
CA LEU A 133 8.97 -5.96 -10.09
C LEU A 133 9.74 -6.77 -11.14
N ASP A 134 9.11 -7.81 -11.69
CA ASP A 134 9.73 -8.62 -12.75
C ASP A 134 9.94 -7.82 -14.04
N LYS A 135 8.95 -7.00 -14.45
CA LYS A 135 9.08 -6.13 -15.62
C LYS A 135 10.22 -5.12 -15.49
N LEU A 136 10.42 -4.58 -14.30
CA LEU A 136 11.42 -3.53 -14.02
C LEU A 136 12.77 -4.11 -13.55
N GLN A 137 13.06 -5.38 -13.83
CA GLN A 137 14.20 -6.04 -13.20
C GLN A 137 15.60 -5.51 -13.58
N ASN A 138 15.72 -4.69 -14.63
CA ASN A 138 17.01 -4.19 -15.12
C ASN A 138 17.33 -2.75 -14.68
N GLY A 139 16.53 -2.17 -13.77
CA GLY A 139 16.76 -0.80 -13.30
C GLY A 139 15.81 0.23 -13.89
N GLU A 140 14.88 -0.16 -14.77
CA GLU A 140 13.96 0.75 -15.47
C GLU A 140 13.11 1.58 -14.49
N GLY A 141 12.87 1.06 -13.29
CA GLY A 141 12.05 1.72 -12.27
C GLY A 141 12.48 3.15 -11.88
N VAL A 142 13.75 3.52 -12.04
CA VAL A 142 14.23 4.88 -11.72
C VAL A 142 13.95 5.92 -12.81
N ARG A 143 13.51 5.48 -14.00
CA ARG A 143 13.35 6.34 -15.18
C ARG A 143 12.04 7.13 -15.19
N TYR A 144 11.08 6.72 -14.36
CA TYR A 144 9.77 7.34 -14.29
C TYR A 144 9.45 7.70 -12.85
N LYS A 145 8.85 8.87 -12.66
CA LYS A 145 8.44 9.36 -11.34
C LYS A 145 6.95 9.70 -11.34
N ILE A 146 6.31 9.41 -10.22
CA ILE A 146 4.91 9.69 -9.94
C ILE A 146 4.87 10.69 -8.78
N PHE A 147 4.13 11.78 -8.96
CA PHE A 147 3.98 12.82 -7.94
C PHE A 147 2.87 12.48 -6.94
N HIS A 148 3.23 12.43 -5.65
CA HIS A 148 2.33 12.14 -4.51
C HIS A 148 2.15 13.36 -3.63
N GLY A 149 1.68 14.47 -4.22
CA GLY A 149 1.40 15.71 -3.48
C GLY A 149 0.34 15.55 -2.40
N ASP A 150 -0.68 14.73 -2.65
CA ASP A 150 -1.79 14.49 -1.71
C ASP A 150 -1.34 13.78 -0.42
N PHE A 151 -0.21 13.07 -0.46
CA PHE A 151 0.41 12.44 0.70
C PHE A 151 1.52 13.29 1.35
N GLY A 152 1.82 14.47 0.79
CA GLY A 152 2.97 15.27 1.22
C GLY A 152 4.33 14.65 0.92
N ILE A 153 4.39 13.66 0.03
CA ILE A 153 5.61 12.87 -0.25
C ILE A 153 6.43 13.50 -1.38
N GLY A 154 5.77 14.08 -2.39
CA GLY A 154 6.43 14.56 -3.61
C GLY A 154 6.67 13.44 -4.63
N ASP A 155 7.73 13.55 -5.42
CA ASP A 155 8.02 12.59 -6.49
C ASP A 155 8.65 11.31 -5.98
N LEU A 156 8.04 10.17 -6.32
CA LEU A 156 8.59 8.84 -6.11
C LEU A 156 8.88 8.16 -7.45
N ASP A 157 10.01 7.48 -7.59
CA ASP A 157 10.24 6.55 -8.71
C ASP A 157 9.44 5.25 -8.55
N LEU A 158 9.42 4.39 -9.57
CA LEU A 158 8.57 3.19 -9.56
C LEU A 158 8.94 2.19 -8.46
N TYR A 159 10.20 2.03 -8.09
CA TYR A 159 10.57 1.15 -6.97
C TYR A 159 10.15 1.76 -5.63
N GLN A 160 10.31 3.07 -5.48
CA GLN A 160 9.84 3.79 -4.30
C GLN A 160 8.31 3.70 -4.18
N ASN A 161 7.58 3.80 -5.30
CA ASN A 161 6.12 3.59 -5.33
C ASN A 161 5.72 2.17 -4.92
N LEU A 162 6.37 1.17 -5.51
CA LEU A 162 6.13 -0.24 -5.16
C LEU A 162 6.46 -0.52 -3.69
N TYR A 163 7.49 0.12 -3.14
CA TYR A 163 7.80 0.03 -1.73
C TYR A 163 6.81 0.81 -0.86
N PHE A 164 6.36 1.98 -1.30
CA PHE A 164 5.37 2.81 -0.62
C PHE A 164 4.05 2.06 -0.42
N LEU A 165 3.59 1.28 -1.41
CA LEU A 165 2.44 0.37 -1.26
C LEU A 165 2.57 -0.54 -0.03
N THR A 166 3.76 -1.10 0.21
CA THR A 166 4.02 -1.96 1.38
C THR A 166 3.99 -1.18 2.69
N GLN A 167 4.49 0.06 2.69
CA GLN A 167 4.48 0.90 3.89
C GLN A 167 3.06 1.33 4.23
N TYR A 168 2.29 1.73 3.22
CA TYR A 168 0.89 2.08 3.38
C TYR A 168 0.08 0.92 3.96
N GLY A 169 0.24 -0.30 3.43
CA GLY A 169 -0.40 -1.50 3.98
C GLY A 169 -0.03 -1.77 5.44
N LYS A 170 1.23 -1.53 5.84
CA LYS A 170 1.66 -1.63 7.25
C LYS A 170 0.97 -0.60 8.15
N TRP A 171 0.73 0.61 7.66
CA TRP A 171 -0.01 1.62 8.43
C TRP A 171 -1.44 1.14 8.71
N GLN A 172 -2.10 0.54 7.71
CA GLN A 172 -3.44 -0.04 7.90
C GLN A 172 -3.42 -1.22 8.88
N LEU A 173 -2.40 -2.08 8.83
CA LEU A 173 -2.21 -3.16 9.80
C LEU A 173 -2.07 -2.64 11.24
N ASP A 174 -1.36 -1.53 11.45
CA ASP A 174 -1.23 -0.94 12.78
C ASP A 174 -2.56 -0.40 13.32
N GLN A 175 -3.40 0.18 12.45
CA GLN A 175 -4.76 0.60 12.80
C GLN A 175 -5.64 -0.60 13.14
N LEU A 176 -5.62 -1.66 12.33
CA LEU A 176 -6.36 -2.90 12.61
C LEU A 176 -5.97 -3.51 13.96
N ARG A 177 -4.66 -3.58 14.24
CA ARG A 177 -4.12 -4.05 15.54
C ARG A 177 -4.53 -3.15 16.70
N HIS A 178 -4.67 -1.83 16.48
CA HIS A 178 -5.17 -0.91 17.48
C HIS A 178 -6.63 -1.21 17.82
N ASN A 179 -7.49 -1.31 16.81
CA ASN A 179 -8.91 -1.65 16.99
C ASN A 179 -9.09 -2.97 17.75
N LYS A 180 -8.37 -4.03 17.36
CA LYS A 180 -8.44 -5.33 18.04
C LYS A 180 -7.99 -5.23 19.50
N ARG A 181 -6.94 -4.47 19.81
CA ARG A 181 -6.48 -4.27 21.19
C ARG A 181 -7.52 -3.55 22.04
N GLU A 182 -8.14 -2.50 21.51
CA GLU A 182 -9.21 -1.78 22.21
C GLU A 182 -10.41 -2.68 22.46
N TYR A 183 -10.88 -3.42 21.44
CA TYR A 183 -11.96 -4.40 21.57
C TYR A 183 -11.68 -5.41 22.69
N LEU A 184 -10.51 -6.04 22.69
CA LEU A 184 -10.14 -7.03 23.69
C LEU A 184 -10.06 -6.40 25.09
N SER A 185 -9.59 -5.16 25.23
CA SER A 185 -9.50 -4.48 26.53
C SER A 185 -10.87 -4.15 27.15
N LEU A 186 -11.89 -3.93 26.32
CA LEU A 186 -13.25 -3.63 26.77
C LEU A 186 -14.09 -4.89 27.05
N ASN A 187 -13.66 -6.06 26.56
CA ASN A 187 -14.38 -7.33 26.66
C ASN A 187 -13.61 -8.39 27.47
N ALA A 188 -12.51 -8.02 28.14
CA ALA A 188 -11.76 -8.85 29.08
C ALA A 188 -12.29 -8.71 30.52
#